data_AF-A0A268TPA5-F1
#
_entry.id   AF-A0A268TPA5-F1
#
_cell.length_a   1.000
_cell.length_b   1.000
_cell.length_c   1.000
_cell.angle_alpha   90.00
_cell.angle_beta   90.00
_cell.angle_gamma   90.00
#
_symmetry.space_group_name_H-M   'P 1'
#
loop_
_entity.id
_entity.type
_entity.pdbx_description
1 polymer ?
#
loop_
_entity_poly.entity_id
_entity_poly.type
_entity_poly.pdbx_seq_one_letter_code
_entity_poly.pdbx_strand_id
1 'polypeptide(L)'
;MIFCSIDDKNQAYVKCLFDDVFGEGNFVGDIVWQKKNSGGQHAKFILDFHEYILCYAKNIEALGAFLTYRTEKQRQSFKLEDEFIETKGRYLLSPLKSWLDYRETLIYDIECPDGTTTKTQWVCAKDTFQRLKNENRIVFKKNKNDEWSIYKKQYENENEGLVKTPSLWLDCSNNANATRELSTIFTDSESGIFSNPKPVALLKRIIEISSAPNSIILDFYAGSGTTGHAVLELNRTDGGNRQFILVTNNEETEINPNGIAYDVTAKRLKRIMTGECYEGGGAIKWLEKNKPYGDSLEVYDIEHLPADSDKIFESIDESLYDQPRMEINEKIDWVCENFEKTCKREEEK
;
A
#
# COMPACT_ATOMS: atom_id res chain seq x y z
N MET A 1 5.30 -9.53 -3.14
CA MET A 1 4.53 -8.65 -4.05
C MET A 1 5.37 -7.43 -4.33
N ILE A 2 5.11 -6.72 -5.42
CA ILE A 2 5.74 -5.44 -5.74
C ILE A 2 4.67 -4.43 -6.10
N PHE A 3 4.85 -3.20 -5.61
CA PHE A 3 4.03 -2.04 -5.97
C PHE A 3 4.95 -1.01 -6.63
N CYS A 4 4.56 -0.49 -7.79
CA CYS A 4 5.34 0.49 -8.53
C CYS A 4 4.48 1.71 -8.84
N SER A 5 4.77 2.84 -8.19
CA SER A 5 4.17 4.13 -8.55
C SER A 5 4.75 4.64 -9.86
N ILE A 6 3.90 5.01 -10.80
CA ILE A 6 4.31 5.46 -12.13
C ILE A 6 3.30 6.47 -12.71
N ASP A 7 3.80 7.44 -13.46
CA ASP A 7 2.97 8.39 -14.19
C ASP A 7 2.50 7.82 -15.54
N ASP A 8 1.64 8.56 -16.24
CA ASP A 8 1.12 8.18 -17.54
C ASP A 8 2.18 8.11 -18.65
N LYS A 9 3.33 8.80 -18.47
CA LYS A 9 4.41 8.82 -19.45
C LYS A 9 4.99 7.42 -19.71
N ASN A 10 5.16 6.63 -18.65
CA ASN A 10 5.85 5.34 -18.73
C ASN A 10 5.01 4.14 -18.27
N GLN A 11 3.81 4.34 -17.73
CA GLN A 11 2.99 3.27 -17.15
C GLN A 11 2.82 2.06 -18.08
N ALA A 12 2.49 2.29 -19.36
CA ALA A 12 2.26 1.20 -20.31
C ALA A 12 3.54 0.38 -20.57
N TYR A 13 4.69 1.04 -20.71
CA TYR A 13 5.97 0.38 -20.96
C TYR A 13 6.43 -0.42 -19.74
N VAL A 14 6.31 0.16 -18.54
CA VAL A 14 6.67 -0.52 -17.29
C VAL A 14 5.74 -1.71 -17.04
N LYS A 15 4.44 -1.58 -17.36
CA LYS A 15 3.49 -2.70 -17.28
C LYS A 15 3.92 -3.86 -18.18
N CYS A 16 4.25 -3.60 -19.45
CA CYS A 16 4.73 -4.64 -20.37
C CYS A 16 6.04 -5.29 -19.87
N LEU A 17 6.97 -4.49 -19.33
CA LEU A 17 8.20 -5.03 -18.75
C LEU A 17 7.90 -5.92 -17.53
N PHE A 18 6.96 -5.50 -16.67
CA PHE A 18 6.58 -6.29 -15.51
C PHE A 18 5.84 -7.58 -15.91
N ASP A 19 5.07 -7.58 -16.99
CA ASP A 19 4.48 -8.81 -17.55
C ASP A 19 5.54 -9.81 -17.99
N ASP A 20 6.65 -9.35 -18.58
CA ASP A 20 7.77 -10.21 -18.97
C ASP A 20 8.54 -10.74 -17.76
N VAL A 21 8.81 -9.88 -16.77
CA VAL A 21 9.61 -10.23 -15.57
C VAL A 21 8.82 -11.10 -14.57
N PHE A 22 7.56 -10.77 -14.29
CA PHE A 22 6.75 -11.43 -13.26
C PHE A 22 5.73 -12.41 -13.83
N GLY A 23 5.50 -12.39 -15.14
CA GLY A 23 4.41 -13.11 -15.81
C GLY A 23 3.10 -12.34 -15.73
N GLU A 24 2.41 -12.20 -16.87
CA GLU A 24 1.09 -11.54 -16.95
C GLU A 24 0.06 -12.14 -15.98
N GLY A 25 0.10 -13.46 -15.79
CA GLY A 25 -0.79 -14.17 -14.85
C GLY A 25 -0.61 -13.77 -13.38
N ASN A 26 0.49 -13.11 -13.02
CA ASN A 26 0.76 -12.61 -11.68
C ASN A 26 0.40 -11.12 -11.49
N PHE A 27 -0.21 -10.49 -12.49
CA PHE A 27 -0.73 -9.13 -12.38
C PHE A 27 -1.94 -9.10 -11.43
N VAL A 28 -1.81 -8.37 -10.31
CA VAL A 28 -2.86 -8.27 -9.29
C VAL A 28 -3.86 -7.17 -9.64
N GLY A 29 -3.37 -6.05 -10.16
CA GLY A 29 -4.20 -4.91 -10.55
C GLY A 29 -3.43 -3.61 -10.64
N ASP A 30 -4.12 -2.58 -11.11
CA ASP A 30 -3.62 -1.21 -11.19
C ASP A 30 -4.48 -0.31 -10.31
N ILE A 31 -3.82 0.44 -9.43
CA ILE A 31 -4.47 1.40 -8.53
C ILE A 31 -4.24 2.80 -9.09
N VAL A 32 -5.32 3.52 -9.34
CA VAL A 32 -5.30 4.92 -9.73
C VAL A 32 -5.42 5.78 -8.48
N TRP A 33 -4.37 6.54 -8.17
CA TRP A 33 -4.31 7.43 -7.03
C TRP A 33 -4.42 8.89 -7.45
N GLN A 34 -5.29 9.65 -6.78
CA GLN A 34 -5.45 11.08 -7.02
C GLN A 34 -4.30 11.88 -6.37
N LYS A 35 -3.32 12.30 -7.18
CA LYS A 35 -2.13 13.03 -6.73
C LYS A 35 -2.36 14.52 -6.45
N LYS A 36 -3.47 15.10 -6.94
CA LYS A 36 -3.85 16.50 -6.69
C LYS A 36 -5.36 16.76 -6.83
N ASN A 37 -5.84 17.82 -6.19
CA ASN A 37 -7.28 18.17 -6.14
C ASN A 37 -7.68 19.28 -7.12
N SER A 38 -6.72 20.05 -7.62
CA SER A 38 -6.95 21.18 -8.52
C SER A 38 -5.93 21.20 -9.65
N GLY A 39 -6.39 21.63 -10.83
CA GLY A 39 -5.60 21.67 -12.05
C GLY A 39 -4.97 23.04 -12.26
N GLY A 40 -3.82 23.08 -12.96
CA GLY A 40 -3.20 24.33 -13.36
C GLY A 40 -3.86 24.91 -14.62
N GLN A 41 -3.87 26.24 -14.75
CA GLN A 41 -4.37 26.93 -15.96
C GLN A 41 -3.63 26.54 -17.24
N HIS A 42 -2.45 25.92 -17.11
CA HIS A 42 -1.57 25.54 -18.22
C HIS A 42 -1.91 24.17 -18.86
N ALA A 43 -2.87 23.42 -18.33
CA ALA A 43 -3.31 22.19 -18.97
C ALA A 43 -4.02 22.50 -20.29
N LYS A 44 -3.44 22.05 -21.40
CA LYS A 44 -3.94 22.36 -22.75
C LYS A 44 -5.16 21.53 -23.15
N PHE A 45 -5.23 20.27 -22.73
CA PHE A 45 -6.25 19.31 -23.20
C PHE A 45 -6.96 18.60 -22.05
N ILE A 46 -6.21 17.88 -21.21
CA ILE A 46 -6.74 17.10 -20.09
C ILE A 46 -6.01 17.51 -18.82
N LEU A 47 -6.74 17.65 -17.72
CA LEU A 47 -6.17 17.90 -16.41
C LEU A 47 -5.65 16.57 -15.85
N ASP A 48 -4.33 16.46 -15.73
CA ASP A 48 -3.67 15.30 -15.13
C ASP A 48 -3.83 15.30 -13.60
N PHE A 49 -4.73 14.47 -13.07
CA PHE A 49 -5.05 14.43 -11.65
C PHE A 49 -4.53 13.20 -10.91
N HIS A 50 -3.96 12.23 -11.62
CA HIS A 50 -3.69 10.93 -11.06
C HIS A 50 -2.32 10.37 -11.47
N GLU A 51 -1.94 9.36 -10.72
CA GLU A 51 -0.81 8.47 -11.00
C GLU A 51 -1.30 7.03 -10.85
N TYR A 52 -0.54 6.09 -11.39
CA TYR A 52 -0.83 4.67 -11.35
C TYR A 52 0.07 3.98 -10.34
N ILE A 53 -0.39 2.87 -9.79
CA ILE A 53 0.37 2.01 -8.91
C ILE A 53 0.14 0.57 -9.37
N LEU A 54 1.10 0.06 -10.12
CA LEU A 54 1.07 -1.31 -10.64
C LEU A 54 1.34 -2.28 -9.49
N CYS A 55 0.50 -3.30 -9.35
CA CYS A 55 0.64 -4.34 -8.34
C CYS A 55 0.87 -5.71 -8.98
N TYR A 56 1.96 -6.36 -8.60
CA TYR A 56 2.30 -7.72 -9.04
C TYR A 56 2.59 -8.64 -7.86
N ALA A 57 2.21 -9.91 -8.03
CA ALA A 57 2.53 -10.99 -7.12
C ALA A 57 3.78 -11.75 -7.61
N LYS A 58 4.45 -12.46 -6.69
CA LYS A 58 5.38 -13.53 -7.10
C LYS A 58 4.61 -14.80 -7.47
N ASN A 59 3.54 -15.07 -6.71
CA ASN A 59 2.56 -16.11 -6.97
C ASN A 59 1.19 -15.55 -6.56
N ILE A 60 0.33 -15.27 -7.54
CA ILE A 60 -1.01 -14.70 -7.30
C ILE A 60 -1.95 -15.67 -6.58
N GLU A 61 -1.78 -16.98 -6.77
CA GLU A 61 -2.64 -18.00 -6.17
C GLU A 61 -2.44 -18.10 -4.65
N ALA A 62 -1.28 -17.66 -4.15
CA ALA A 62 -0.98 -17.58 -2.73
C ALA A 62 -1.59 -16.33 -2.05
N LEU A 63 -2.23 -15.43 -2.80
CA LEU A 63 -2.77 -14.19 -2.24
C LEU A 63 -4.21 -14.35 -1.75
N GLY A 64 -4.48 -13.76 -0.59
CA GLY A 64 -5.83 -13.46 -0.12
C GLY A 64 -6.39 -12.18 -0.76
N ALA A 65 -7.65 -11.88 -0.47
CA ALA A 65 -8.26 -10.62 -0.89
C ALA A 65 -7.61 -9.44 -0.16
N PHE A 66 -7.31 -8.36 -0.89
CA PHE A 66 -6.94 -7.09 -0.27
C PHE A 66 -8.17 -6.44 0.33
N LEU A 67 -8.13 -6.24 1.64
CA LEU A 67 -9.23 -5.70 2.42
C LEU A 67 -8.83 -4.37 3.05
N THR A 68 -9.77 -3.43 3.07
CA THR A 68 -9.64 -2.12 3.71
C THR A 68 -10.90 -1.83 4.51
N TYR A 69 -10.78 -1.00 5.54
CA TYR A 69 -11.95 -0.45 6.21
C TYR A 69 -12.76 0.45 5.27
N ARG A 70 -14.08 0.48 5.50
CA ARG A 70 -14.99 1.42 4.84
C ARG A 70 -14.60 2.86 5.12
N THR A 71 -14.65 3.69 4.08
CA THR A 71 -14.49 5.14 4.22
C THR A 71 -15.68 5.73 4.98
N GLU A 72 -15.49 6.90 5.59
CA GLU A 72 -16.56 7.62 6.29
C GLU A 72 -17.77 7.87 5.37
N LYS A 73 -17.52 8.24 4.11
CA LYS A 73 -18.57 8.42 3.09
C LYS A 73 -19.35 7.13 2.84
N GLN A 74 -18.70 5.97 2.84
CA GLN A 74 -19.37 4.68 2.69
C GLN A 74 -20.21 4.35 3.94
N ARG A 75 -19.69 4.62 5.14
CA ARG A 75 -20.41 4.40 6.40
C ARG A 75 -21.71 5.21 6.48
N GLN A 76 -21.70 6.45 5.98
CA GLN A 76 -22.89 7.32 5.92
C GLN A 76 -24.05 6.76 5.07
N SER A 77 -23.81 5.76 4.22
CA SER A 77 -24.87 5.10 3.46
C SER A 77 -25.70 4.11 4.29
N PHE A 78 -25.17 3.65 5.43
CA PHE A 78 -25.84 2.77 6.38
C PHE A 78 -26.69 3.60 7.34
N LYS A 79 -28.01 3.59 7.14
CA LYS A 79 -28.94 4.51 7.82
C LYS A 79 -30.05 3.82 8.61
N LEU A 80 -30.23 2.52 8.39
CA LEU A 80 -31.31 1.76 8.98
C LEU A 80 -30.78 0.97 10.19
N GLU A 81 -31.66 0.73 11.15
CA GLU A 81 -31.34 0.06 12.41
C GLU A 81 -32.34 -1.09 12.62
N ASP A 82 -31.88 -2.14 13.28
CA ASP A 82 -32.68 -3.28 13.72
C ASP A 82 -32.06 -3.87 15.00
N GLU A 83 -32.58 -5.00 15.46
CA GLU A 83 -32.14 -5.69 16.68
C GLU A 83 -30.63 -6.04 16.70
N PHE A 84 -29.93 -6.00 15.56
CA PHE A 84 -28.52 -6.32 15.47
C PHE A 84 -27.58 -5.10 15.55
N ILE A 85 -28.09 -3.90 15.84
CA ILE A 85 -27.27 -2.66 15.84
C ILE A 85 -25.98 -2.78 16.67
N GLU A 86 -26.05 -3.38 17.87
CA GLU A 86 -24.90 -3.53 18.76
C GLU A 86 -23.84 -4.53 18.23
N THR A 87 -24.26 -5.51 17.42
CA THR A 87 -23.36 -6.59 16.94
C THR A 87 -22.92 -6.40 15.50
N LYS A 88 -23.75 -5.78 14.65
CA LYS A 88 -23.55 -5.65 13.21
C LYS A 88 -23.54 -4.19 12.73
N GLY A 89 -23.89 -3.24 13.58
CA GLY A 89 -24.03 -1.83 13.23
C GLY A 89 -25.28 -1.55 12.41
N ARG A 90 -25.35 -0.35 11.83
CA ARG A 90 -26.44 0.04 10.93
C ARG A 90 -26.42 -0.79 9.65
N TYR A 91 -27.54 -0.86 8.95
CA TYR A 91 -27.64 -1.50 7.65
C TYR A 91 -28.12 -0.56 6.55
N LEU A 92 -27.88 -0.97 5.31
CA LEU A 92 -28.51 -0.43 4.11
C LEU A 92 -29.29 -1.52 3.38
N LEU A 93 -30.21 -1.10 2.51
CA LEU A 93 -30.94 -2.02 1.64
C LEU A 93 -30.29 -2.04 0.26
N SER A 94 -29.81 -3.22 -0.13
CA SER A 94 -29.28 -3.48 -1.47
C SER A 94 -30.34 -4.23 -2.29
N PRO A 95 -30.72 -3.75 -3.49
CA PRO A 95 -31.70 -4.43 -4.33
C PRO A 95 -31.24 -5.85 -4.67
N LEU A 96 -32.15 -6.82 -4.61
CA LEU A 96 -31.86 -8.18 -5.10
C LEU A 96 -32.06 -8.34 -6.60
N LYS A 97 -32.82 -7.45 -7.24
CA LYS A 97 -32.97 -7.44 -8.70
C LYS A 97 -31.61 -7.13 -9.34
N SER A 98 -31.17 -8.01 -10.24
CA SER A 98 -29.93 -7.88 -10.97
C SER A 98 -30.14 -7.15 -12.29
N TRP A 99 -29.16 -6.33 -12.64
CA TRP A 99 -29.03 -5.69 -13.96
C TRP A 99 -27.77 -6.17 -14.70
N LEU A 100 -27.12 -7.21 -14.16
CA LEU A 100 -25.96 -7.85 -14.78
C LEU A 100 -26.37 -8.69 -15.98
N ASP A 101 -25.38 -9.16 -16.73
CA ASP A 101 -25.57 -10.06 -17.88
C ASP A 101 -26.47 -11.25 -17.53
N TYR A 102 -27.20 -11.71 -18.55
CA TYR A 102 -28.15 -12.81 -18.42
C TYR A 102 -27.47 -14.08 -17.90
N ARG A 103 -28.05 -14.67 -16.85
CA ARG A 103 -27.63 -15.90 -16.19
C ARG A 103 -28.88 -16.67 -15.78
N GLU A 104 -29.20 -17.71 -16.53
CA GLU A 104 -30.38 -18.55 -16.32
C GLU A 104 -30.46 -19.10 -14.89
N THR A 105 -29.32 -19.47 -14.30
CA THR A 105 -29.23 -19.99 -12.92
C THR A 105 -29.66 -18.98 -11.84
N LEU A 106 -29.74 -17.70 -12.18
CA LEU A 106 -30.16 -16.62 -11.28
C LEU A 106 -31.61 -16.18 -11.52
N ILE A 107 -32.33 -16.86 -12.41
CA ILE A 107 -33.74 -16.58 -12.71
C ILE A 107 -34.60 -17.65 -12.05
N TYR A 108 -35.32 -17.27 -11.00
CA TYR A 108 -36.22 -18.15 -10.29
C TYR A 108 -37.34 -17.35 -9.63
N ASP A 109 -38.42 -18.03 -9.27
CA ASP A 109 -39.57 -17.40 -8.64
C ASP A 109 -39.30 -17.15 -7.15
N ILE A 110 -39.68 -15.97 -6.68
CA ILE A 110 -39.72 -15.63 -5.25
C ILE A 110 -41.16 -15.30 -4.89
N GLU A 111 -41.68 -16.01 -3.89
CA GLU A 111 -42.98 -15.73 -3.28
C GLU A 111 -42.91 -14.49 -2.39
N CYS A 112 -43.83 -13.55 -2.62
CA CYS A 112 -43.99 -12.30 -1.92
C CYS A 112 -44.96 -12.45 -0.73
N PRO A 113 -44.97 -11.52 0.24
CA PRO A 113 -45.79 -11.64 1.46
C PRO A 113 -47.31 -11.75 1.24
N ASP A 114 -47.83 -11.31 0.11
CA ASP A 114 -49.26 -11.40 -0.26
C ASP A 114 -49.60 -12.68 -1.04
N GLY A 115 -48.65 -13.62 -1.17
CA GLY A 115 -48.80 -14.86 -1.93
C GLY A 115 -48.59 -14.70 -3.44
N THR A 116 -48.36 -13.48 -3.95
CA THR A 116 -47.94 -13.29 -5.34
C THR A 116 -46.52 -13.79 -5.56
N THR A 117 -46.14 -14.01 -6.82
CA THR A 117 -44.76 -14.40 -7.17
C THR A 117 -44.13 -13.36 -8.07
N THR A 118 -42.85 -13.09 -7.85
CA THR A 118 -42.04 -12.25 -8.73
C THR A 118 -40.94 -13.10 -9.36
N LYS A 119 -40.80 -13.01 -10.68
CA LYS A 119 -39.76 -13.68 -11.46
C LYS A 119 -38.92 -12.66 -12.20
N THR A 120 -37.62 -12.64 -11.91
CA THR A 120 -36.64 -11.84 -12.63
C THR A 120 -35.26 -12.45 -12.44
N GLN A 121 -34.22 -11.80 -12.96
CA GLN A 121 -32.85 -12.17 -12.63
C GLN A 121 -32.45 -11.56 -11.28
N TRP A 122 -31.98 -12.40 -10.37
CA TRP A 122 -31.54 -12.00 -9.05
C TRP A 122 -30.01 -11.86 -8.97
N VAL A 123 -29.52 -11.14 -7.97
CA VAL A 123 -28.06 -10.99 -7.72
C VAL A 123 -27.45 -12.22 -7.05
N CYS A 124 -28.25 -13.16 -6.56
CA CYS A 124 -27.80 -14.37 -5.89
C CYS A 124 -28.61 -15.59 -6.34
N ALA A 125 -28.07 -16.78 -6.11
CA ALA A 125 -28.75 -18.04 -6.40
C ALA A 125 -29.86 -18.32 -5.36
N LYS A 126 -30.80 -19.20 -5.74
CA LYS A 126 -31.97 -19.57 -4.91
C LYS A 126 -31.58 -19.99 -3.49
N ASP A 127 -30.55 -20.81 -3.34
CA ASP A 127 -30.12 -21.29 -2.02
C ASP A 127 -29.56 -20.16 -1.15
N THR A 128 -28.84 -19.21 -1.75
CA THR A 128 -28.36 -18.01 -1.04
C THR A 128 -29.53 -17.13 -0.61
N PHE A 129 -30.54 -16.96 -1.47
CA PHE A 129 -31.75 -16.24 -1.10
C PHE A 129 -32.48 -16.90 0.08
N GLN A 130 -32.67 -18.22 0.06
CA GLN A 130 -33.32 -18.93 1.16
C GLN A 130 -32.55 -18.79 2.47
N ARG A 131 -31.21 -18.92 2.42
CA ARG A 131 -30.36 -18.67 3.58
C ARG A 131 -30.54 -17.25 4.13
N LEU A 132 -30.46 -16.22 3.28
CA LEU A 132 -30.67 -14.83 3.69
C LEU A 132 -32.08 -14.59 4.26
N LYS A 133 -33.10 -15.25 3.70
CA LYS A 133 -34.49 -15.18 4.20
C LYS A 133 -34.58 -15.76 5.61
N ASN A 134 -33.98 -16.93 5.82
CA ASN A 134 -33.93 -17.59 7.13
C ASN A 134 -33.13 -16.78 8.17
N GLU A 135 -32.12 -16.04 7.73
CA GLU A 135 -31.33 -15.11 8.56
C GLU A 135 -32.03 -13.76 8.83
N ASN A 136 -33.30 -13.59 8.44
CA ASN A 136 -34.05 -12.32 8.54
C ASN A 136 -33.36 -11.13 7.81
N ARG A 137 -32.67 -11.42 6.71
CA ARG A 137 -31.93 -10.43 5.90
C ARG A 137 -32.66 -9.98 4.64
N ILE A 138 -33.87 -10.50 4.38
CA ILE A 138 -34.67 -10.13 3.21
C ILE A 138 -35.74 -9.12 3.61
N VAL A 139 -35.87 -8.06 2.82
CA VAL A 139 -36.90 -7.04 3.03
C VAL A 139 -37.70 -6.87 1.75
N PHE A 140 -39.02 -7.05 1.86
CA PHE A 140 -39.97 -6.80 0.78
C PHE A 140 -40.56 -5.39 0.96
N LYS A 141 -40.55 -4.59 -0.10
CA LYS A 141 -41.18 -3.26 -0.12
C LYS A 141 -41.99 -3.07 -1.39
N LYS A 142 -43.19 -2.52 -1.28
CA LYS A 142 -43.95 -2.10 -2.46
C LYS A 142 -43.38 -0.79 -3.02
N ASN A 143 -43.30 -0.70 -4.34
CA ASN A 143 -42.93 0.52 -5.04
C ASN A 143 -44.17 1.43 -5.21
N LYS A 144 -44.01 2.56 -5.91
CA LYS A 144 -45.12 3.51 -6.17
C LYS A 144 -46.27 2.92 -7.00
N ASN A 145 -46.01 1.85 -7.73
CA ASN A 145 -46.98 1.14 -8.58
C ASN A 145 -47.60 -0.08 -7.87
N ASP A 146 -47.42 -0.21 -6.56
CA ASP A 146 -47.89 -1.33 -5.75
C ASP A 146 -47.22 -2.70 -6.07
N GLU A 147 -46.09 -2.69 -6.79
CA GLU A 147 -45.33 -3.91 -7.12
C GLU A 147 -44.24 -4.19 -6.07
N TRP A 148 -43.98 -5.47 -5.83
CA TRP A 148 -42.95 -5.88 -4.88
C TRP A 148 -41.53 -5.66 -5.40
N SER A 149 -40.72 -5.02 -4.56
CA SER A 149 -39.27 -4.91 -4.69
C SER A 149 -38.60 -5.62 -3.52
N ILE A 150 -37.61 -6.45 -3.83
CA ILE A 150 -36.95 -7.31 -2.85
C ILE A 150 -35.53 -6.79 -2.62
N TYR A 151 -35.17 -6.62 -1.36
CA TYR A 151 -33.88 -6.10 -0.92
C TYR A 151 -33.22 -7.08 0.05
N LYS A 152 -31.89 -7.04 0.11
CA LYS A 152 -31.11 -7.65 1.20
C LYS A 152 -30.60 -6.57 2.15
N LYS A 153 -30.60 -6.86 3.45
CA LYS A 153 -29.90 -6.07 4.46
C LYS A 153 -28.39 -6.30 4.33
N GLN A 154 -27.63 -5.24 4.15
CA GLN A 154 -26.17 -5.26 4.22
C GLN A 154 -25.74 -4.43 5.43
N TYR A 155 -25.03 -5.05 6.36
CA TYR A 155 -24.65 -4.41 7.62
C TYR A 155 -23.29 -3.71 7.49
N GLU A 156 -23.10 -2.63 8.26
CA GLU A 156 -21.90 -1.82 8.25
C GLU A 156 -20.67 -2.64 8.66
N ASN A 157 -20.79 -3.38 9.76
CA ASN A 157 -19.72 -4.16 10.37
C ASN A 157 -19.70 -5.62 9.87
N GLU A 158 -20.40 -5.93 8.79
CA GLU A 158 -20.29 -7.24 8.14
C GLU A 158 -18.82 -7.45 7.69
N ASN A 159 -18.26 -8.63 7.97
CA ASN A 159 -16.82 -8.92 7.83
C ASN A 159 -15.92 -7.92 8.58
N GLU A 160 -16.26 -7.60 9.83
CA GLU A 160 -15.50 -6.67 10.68
C GLU A 160 -15.41 -5.23 10.09
N GLY A 161 -16.33 -4.88 9.18
CA GLY A 161 -16.32 -3.60 8.48
C GLY A 161 -15.30 -3.51 7.36
N LEU A 162 -14.65 -4.62 7.02
CA LEU A 162 -13.70 -4.72 5.92
C LEU A 162 -14.42 -4.93 4.58
N VAL A 163 -13.87 -4.32 3.54
CA VAL A 163 -14.29 -4.48 2.15
C VAL A 163 -13.11 -4.67 1.23
N LYS A 164 -13.36 -5.25 0.06
CA LYS A 164 -12.35 -5.30 -1.00
C LYS A 164 -11.85 -3.90 -1.34
N THR A 165 -10.53 -3.77 -1.39
CA THR A 165 -9.86 -2.52 -1.75
C THR A 165 -10.25 -2.09 -3.17
N PRO A 166 -10.79 -0.88 -3.37
CA PRO A 166 -11.07 -0.37 -4.70
C PRO A 166 -9.77 -0.01 -5.42
N SER A 167 -9.77 -0.07 -6.75
CA SER A 167 -8.65 0.41 -7.56
C SER A 167 -8.59 1.94 -7.69
N LEU A 168 -9.64 2.67 -7.30
CA LEU A 168 -9.66 4.13 -7.36
C LEU A 168 -9.48 4.73 -5.96
N TRP A 169 -8.33 5.34 -5.71
CA TRP A 169 -7.97 5.96 -4.43
C TRP A 169 -8.05 7.48 -4.53
N LEU A 170 -9.27 7.98 -4.38
CA LEU A 170 -9.59 9.42 -4.40
C LEU A 170 -9.63 10.03 -2.99
N ASP A 171 -9.56 9.19 -1.97
CA ASP A 171 -9.67 9.54 -0.55
C ASP A 171 -8.31 9.51 0.18
N CYS A 172 -7.22 9.30 -0.57
CA CYS A 172 -5.88 9.27 -0.01
C CYS A 172 -5.23 10.67 -0.02
N SER A 173 -4.22 10.86 0.83
CA SER A 173 -3.40 12.06 0.86
C SER A 173 -2.75 12.32 -0.50
N ASN A 174 -2.51 13.59 -0.85
CA ASN A 174 -2.01 14.00 -2.17
C ASN A 174 -0.60 14.62 -2.09
N ASN A 175 0.00 14.99 -3.24
CA ASN A 175 1.38 15.53 -3.27
C ASN A 175 1.55 16.77 -2.38
N ALA A 176 0.59 17.69 -2.38
CA ALA A 176 0.67 18.90 -1.58
C ALA A 176 0.60 18.59 -0.07
N ASN A 177 -0.12 17.54 0.33
CA ASN A 177 -0.12 17.08 1.71
C ASN A 177 1.23 16.48 2.09
N ALA A 178 1.85 15.69 1.21
CA ALA A 178 3.16 15.08 1.46
C ALA A 178 4.27 16.13 1.62
N THR A 179 4.31 17.15 0.75
CA THR A 179 5.26 18.27 0.88
C THR A 179 5.08 19.00 2.20
N ARG A 180 3.83 19.29 2.60
CA ARG A 180 3.51 19.95 3.88
C ARG A 180 3.92 19.11 5.08
N GLU A 181 3.73 17.80 5.03
CA GLU A 181 4.17 16.91 6.11
C GLU A 181 5.70 16.90 6.22
N LEU A 182 6.40 16.72 5.09
CA LEU A 182 7.87 16.75 5.06
C LEU A 182 8.42 18.05 5.65
N SER A 183 7.83 19.21 5.32
CA SER A 183 8.26 20.51 5.86
C SER A 183 8.04 20.66 7.38
N THR A 184 7.26 19.79 8.02
CA THR A 184 7.16 19.79 9.50
C THR A 184 8.25 18.97 10.16
N ILE A 185 8.86 18.04 9.43
CA ILE A 185 9.97 17.19 9.90
C ILE A 185 11.31 17.91 9.72
N PHE A 186 11.40 18.75 8.69
CA PHE A 186 12.58 19.56 8.40
C PHE A 186 12.49 20.96 9.00
N THR A 187 13.66 21.56 9.28
CA THR A 187 13.73 22.92 9.80
C THR A 187 13.46 23.94 8.70
N ASP A 188 13.14 25.19 9.06
CA ASP A 188 12.81 26.23 8.06
C ASP A 188 13.99 26.54 7.12
N SER A 189 15.24 26.34 7.56
CA SER A 189 16.44 26.45 6.72
C SER A 189 16.63 25.29 5.73
N GLU A 190 15.93 24.18 5.94
CA GLU A 190 15.92 22.99 5.08
C GLU A 190 14.60 22.91 4.28
N SER A 191 13.88 24.02 4.17
CA SER A 191 12.65 24.09 3.38
C SER A 191 12.95 23.75 1.92
N GLY A 192 12.19 22.81 1.36
CA GLY A 192 12.39 22.37 -0.02
C GLY A 192 13.53 21.36 -0.23
N ILE A 193 14.07 20.76 0.85
CA ILE A 193 15.16 19.75 0.80
C ILE A 193 14.89 18.59 -0.15
N PHE A 194 13.63 18.28 -0.43
CA PHE A 194 13.23 17.22 -1.35
C PHE A 194 11.96 17.60 -2.10
N SER A 195 11.91 17.26 -3.39
CA SER A 195 10.76 17.54 -4.25
C SER A 195 9.87 16.30 -4.40
N ASN A 196 8.55 16.52 -4.42
CA ASN A 196 7.55 15.47 -4.68
C ASN A 196 7.65 14.20 -3.81
N PRO A 197 7.79 14.31 -2.47
CA PRO A 197 7.73 13.12 -1.62
C PRO A 197 6.37 12.42 -1.79
N LYS A 198 6.35 11.08 -1.74
CA LYS A 198 5.08 10.35 -1.65
C LYS A 198 4.44 10.60 -0.27
N PRO A 199 3.11 10.63 -0.15
CA PRO A 199 2.45 10.76 1.15
C PRO A 199 2.59 9.49 2.01
N VAL A 200 2.82 9.65 3.32
CA VAL A 200 2.88 8.52 4.27
C VAL A 200 1.58 7.71 4.24
N ALA A 201 0.42 8.38 4.22
CA ALA A 201 -0.87 7.71 4.17
C ALA A 201 -1.06 6.79 2.95
N LEU A 202 -0.42 7.12 1.81
CA LEU A 202 -0.48 6.29 0.60
C LEU A 202 0.28 4.98 0.80
N LEU A 203 1.54 5.09 1.24
CA LEU A 203 2.39 3.91 1.47
C LEU A 203 1.88 3.07 2.63
N LYS A 204 1.35 3.72 3.67
CA LYS A 204 0.70 3.04 4.80
C LYS A 204 -0.45 2.16 4.33
N ARG A 205 -1.34 2.68 3.47
CA ARG A 205 -2.45 1.90 2.90
C ARG A 205 -1.94 0.73 2.03
N ILE A 206 -0.90 0.93 1.24
CA ILE A 206 -0.27 -0.17 0.45
C ILE A 206 0.22 -1.26 1.40
N ILE A 207 1.01 -0.91 2.40
CA ILE A 207 1.61 -1.87 3.33
C ILE A 207 0.52 -2.58 4.15
N GLU A 208 -0.51 -1.86 4.60
CA GLU A 208 -1.63 -2.43 5.37
C GLU A 208 -2.37 -3.52 4.61
N ILE A 209 -2.69 -3.31 3.33
CA ILE A 209 -3.45 -4.29 2.53
C ILE A 209 -2.58 -5.45 2.04
N SER A 210 -1.25 -5.31 2.08
CA SER A 210 -0.32 -6.18 1.37
C SER A 210 0.73 -6.86 2.25
N SER A 211 0.71 -6.66 3.56
CA SER A 211 1.75 -7.21 4.44
C SER A 211 1.18 -7.77 5.75
N ALA A 212 1.79 -8.86 6.23
CA ALA A 212 1.59 -9.32 7.59
C ALA A 212 2.31 -8.36 8.58
N PRO A 213 1.87 -8.32 9.85
CA PRO A 213 2.49 -7.45 10.88
C PRO A 213 3.98 -7.66 11.14
N ASN A 214 4.58 -8.75 10.65
CA ASN A 214 6.01 -9.09 10.81
C ASN A 214 6.79 -9.12 9.48
N SER A 215 6.27 -8.47 8.44
CA SER A 215 6.89 -8.48 7.11
C SER A 215 8.13 -7.58 7.03
N ILE A 216 9.03 -7.89 6.10
CA ILE A 216 10.10 -6.99 5.68
C ILE A 216 9.61 -6.20 4.46
N ILE A 217 9.72 -4.88 4.52
CA ILE A 217 9.32 -3.94 3.47
C ILE A 217 10.58 -3.38 2.81
N LEU A 218 10.81 -3.71 1.54
CA LEU A 218 11.92 -3.17 0.76
C LEU A 218 11.43 -2.04 -0.16
N ASP A 219 12.12 -0.90 -0.11
CA ASP A 219 11.97 0.18 -1.08
C ASP A 219 13.35 0.58 -1.59
N PHE A 220 13.63 0.21 -2.84
CA PHE A 220 14.90 0.46 -3.50
C PHE A 220 14.92 1.76 -4.34
N TYR A 221 13.92 2.62 -4.15
CA TYR A 221 13.85 4.00 -4.64
C TYR A 221 13.36 4.93 -3.52
N ALA A 222 13.99 4.82 -2.35
CA ALA A 222 13.44 5.37 -1.11
C ALA A 222 13.27 6.90 -1.11
N GLY A 223 14.11 7.64 -1.84
CA GLY A 223 13.99 9.08 -2.05
C GLY A 223 13.95 9.86 -0.74
N SER A 224 12.76 10.28 -0.30
CA SER A 224 12.60 10.97 0.98
C SER A 224 12.48 10.06 2.20
N GLY A 225 12.51 8.74 2.05
CA GLY A 225 12.33 7.79 3.17
C GLY A 225 10.89 7.65 3.66
N THR A 226 9.90 7.91 2.80
CA THR A 226 8.48 7.85 3.17
C THR A 226 8.06 6.42 3.56
N THR A 227 8.58 5.39 2.88
CA THR A 227 8.27 3.99 3.18
C THR A 227 8.62 3.63 4.62
N GLY A 228 9.81 3.98 5.09
CA GLY A 228 10.23 3.75 6.48
C GLY A 228 9.33 4.46 7.49
N HIS A 229 8.94 5.72 7.22
CA HIS A 229 7.96 6.43 8.05
C HIS A 229 6.63 5.67 8.11
N ALA A 230 6.10 5.24 6.97
CA ALA A 230 4.83 4.51 6.92
C ALA A 230 4.88 3.20 7.73
N VAL A 231 5.99 2.46 7.66
CA VAL A 231 6.21 1.24 8.46
C VAL A 231 6.19 1.54 9.96
N LEU A 232 6.93 2.56 10.40
CA LEU A 232 6.97 2.97 11.82
C LEU A 232 5.59 3.38 12.34
N GLU A 233 4.83 4.14 11.53
CA GLU A 233 3.46 4.53 11.88
C GLU A 233 2.51 3.33 11.97
N LEU A 234 2.64 2.38 11.03
CA LEU A 234 1.79 1.19 11.00
C LEU A 234 2.06 0.29 12.20
N ASN A 235 3.33 -0.02 12.50
CA ASN A 235 3.72 -0.81 13.67
C ASN A 235 3.20 -0.19 14.98
N ARG A 236 3.23 1.13 15.10
CA ARG A 236 2.63 1.83 16.26
C ARG A 236 1.11 1.67 16.31
N THR A 237 0.45 1.67 15.16
CA THR A 237 -1.02 1.67 15.06
C THR A 237 -1.59 0.29 15.36
N ASP A 238 -0.98 -0.76 14.82
CA ASP A 238 -1.48 -2.14 14.91
C ASP A 238 -0.67 -3.05 15.83
N GLY A 239 0.39 -2.54 16.46
CA GLY A 239 1.28 -3.33 17.32
C GLY A 239 2.19 -4.29 16.55
N GLY A 240 2.32 -4.12 15.22
CA GLY A 240 3.20 -4.91 14.38
C GLY A 240 4.68 -4.67 14.64
N ASN A 241 5.50 -5.52 14.05
CA ASN A 241 6.96 -5.51 14.08
C ASN A 241 7.55 -5.63 12.66
N ARG A 242 6.92 -4.97 11.69
CA ARG A 242 7.41 -4.90 10.32
C ARG A 242 8.79 -4.24 10.30
N GLN A 243 9.69 -4.76 9.51
CA GLN A 243 11.01 -4.18 9.28
C GLN A 243 11.04 -3.47 7.94
N PHE A 244 11.96 -2.52 7.74
CA PHE A 244 12.14 -1.88 6.44
C PHE A 244 13.60 -1.87 6.02
N ILE A 245 13.82 -1.97 4.71
CA ILE A 245 15.11 -1.75 4.05
C ILE A 245 14.88 -0.69 3.00
N LEU A 246 15.67 0.39 3.06
CA LEU A 246 15.59 1.50 2.13
C LEU A 246 16.90 1.62 1.35
N VAL A 247 16.80 1.69 0.03
CA VAL A 247 17.92 1.98 -0.86
C VAL A 247 17.53 3.20 -1.69
N THR A 248 18.44 4.16 -1.81
CA THR A 248 18.25 5.35 -2.64
C THR A 248 19.57 5.72 -3.30
N ASN A 249 19.52 6.33 -4.48
CA ASN A 249 20.69 7.01 -5.01
C ASN A 249 21.10 8.13 -4.04
N ASN A 250 22.40 8.29 -3.78
CA ASN A 250 22.91 9.37 -2.94
C ASN A 250 23.28 10.60 -3.78
N GLU A 251 22.35 11.08 -4.61
CA GLU A 251 22.59 12.21 -5.50
C GLU A 251 22.79 13.50 -4.70
N GLU A 252 23.92 14.18 -4.95
CA GLU A 252 24.26 15.46 -4.34
C GLU A 252 23.71 16.62 -5.16
N THR A 253 23.14 17.62 -4.48
CA THR A 253 22.78 18.91 -5.09
C THR A 253 23.14 20.05 -4.15
N GLU A 254 22.99 21.30 -4.61
CA GLU A 254 23.25 22.49 -3.78
C GLU A 254 22.48 22.51 -2.45
N ILE A 255 21.29 21.91 -2.41
CA ILE A 255 20.44 21.88 -1.19
C ILE A 255 20.68 20.65 -0.32
N ASN A 256 21.30 19.59 -0.85
CA ASN A 256 21.63 18.35 -0.12
C ASN A 256 23.08 17.92 -0.45
N PRO A 257 24.07 18.66 0.08
CA PRO A 257 25.48 18.47 -0.28
C PRO A 257 26.09 17.14 0.18
N ASN A 258 25.47 16.43 1.13
CA ASN A 258 25.88 15.08 1.53
C ASN A 258 25.04 13.99 0.83
N GLY A 259 24.19 14.38 -0.11
CA GLY A 259 23.34 13.51 -0.91
C GLY A 259 22.00 13.15 -0.27
N ILE A 260 21.08 12.63 -1.10
CA ILE A 260 19.70 12.32 -0.70
C ILE A 260 19.63 11.32 0.47
N ALA A 261 20.50 10.32 0.52
CA ALA A 261 20.46 9.29 1.55
C ALA A 261 20.70 9.90 2.94
N TYR A 262 21.72 10.75 3.07
CA TYR A 262 22.09 11.39 4.33
C TYR A 262 21.23 12.59 4.67
N ASP A 263 21.14 13.56 3.76
CA ASP A 263 20.50 14.85 4.04
C ASP A 263 18.97 14.78 4.01
N VAL A 264 18.39 13.74 3.41
CA VAL A 264 16.94 13.58 3.32
C VAL A 264 16.45 12.33 4.03
N THR A 265 16.79 11.14 3.53
CA THR A 265 16.21 9.88 4.03
C THR A 265 16.59 9.62 5.50
N ALA A 266 17.89 9.62 5.82
CA ALA A 266 18.38 9.36 7.16
C ALA A 266 17.95 10.46 8.14
N LYS A 267 18.08 11.74 7.77
CA LYS A 267 17.58 12.88 8.56
C LYS A 267 16.09 12.78 8.85
N ARG A 268 15.23 12.47 7.85
CA ARG A 268 13.78 12.28 8.07
C ARG A 268 13.55 11.19 9.11
N LEU A 269 14.13 10.02 8.91
CA LEU A 269 13.90 8.84 9.77
C LEU A 269 14.41 9.08 11.19
N LYS A 270 15.65 9.57 11.35
CA LYS A 270 16.21 9.91 12.66
C LYS A 270 15.29 10.85 13.43
N ARG A 271 14.84 11.93 12.79
CA ARG A 271 14.00 12.96 13.44
C ARG A 271 12.66 12.40 13.90
N ILE A 272 11.99 11.59 13.08
CA ILE A 272 10.72 10.98 13.49
C ILE A 272 10.91 9.84 14.49
N MET A 273 12.06 9.18 14.51
CA MET A 273 12.36 8.06 15.42
C MET A 273 12.79 8.56 16.80
N THR A 274 13.66 9.55 16.88
CA THR A 274 14.21 10.07 18.16
C THR A 274 13.59 11.38 18.62
N GLY A 275 13.01 12.17 17.71
CA GLY A 275 12.55 13.52 18.01
C GLY A 275 13.68 14.54 18.07
N GLU A 276 14.85 14.23 17.51
CA GLU A 276 16.05 15.06 17.61
C GLU A 276 16.73 15.24 16.25
N CYS A 277 17.38 16.38 16.06
CA CYS A 277 18.25 16.64 14.90
C CYS A 277 19.66 16.06 15.16
N TYR A 278 20.34 15.62 14.09
CA TYR A 278 21.73 15.12 14.18
C TYR A 278 22.71 16.14 14.79
N GLU A 279 22.57 17.42 14.45
CA GLU A 279 23.50 18.48 14.90
C GLU A 279 23.19 19.03 16.31
N GLY A 280 22.11 18.56 16.94
CA GLY A 280 21.60 19.11 18.20
C GLY A 280 20.88 20.46 18.00
N GLY A 281 19.70 20.60 18.60
CA GLY A 281 18.88 21.81 18.44
C GLY A 281 18.05 21.86 17.14
N GLY A 282 17.20 22.88 17.02
CA GLY A 282 16.23 23.02 15.93
C GLY A 282 14.83 22.51 16.31
N ALA A 283 13.81 23.34 16.09
CA ALA A 283 12.43 22.98 16.39
C ALA A 283 11.86 22.06 15.28
N ILE A 284 11.47 20.84 15.66
CA ILE A 284 10.79 19.89 14.77
C ILE A 284 9.28 20.06 14.97
N LYS A 285 8.63 20.83 14.08
CA LYS A 285 7.17 21.12 14.14
C LYS A 285 6.32 19.84 14.16
N TRP A 286 6.82 18.75 13.57
CA TRP A 286 6.16 17.45 13.56
C TRP A 286 5.88 16.93 14.99
N LEU A 287 6.73 17.26 15.98
CA LEU A 287 6.56 16.86 17.38
C LEU A 287 5.40 17.55 18.11
N GLU A 288 4.87 18.65 17.56
CA GLU A 288 3.69 19.32 18.13
C GLU A 288 2.44 18.43 18.10
N LYS A 289 2.41 17.46 17.18
CA LYS A 289 1.27 16.56 16.96
C LYS A 289 1.61 15.09 17.11
N ASN A 290 2.90 14.74 17.21
CA ASN A 290 3.36 13.37 17.16
C ASN A 290 4.42 13.10 18.23
N LYS A 291 4.49 11.83 18.66
CA LYS A 291 5.57 11.34 19.52
C LYS A 291 6.61 10.61 18.68
N PRO A 292 7.91 10.69 19.01
CA PRO A 292 8.95 9.94 18.31
C PRO A 292 8.62 8.44 18.24
N TYR A 293 8.85 7.80 17.09
CA TYR A 293 8.52 6.38 16.85
C TYR A 293 9.31 5.40 17.73
N GLY A 294 10.52 5.79 18.17
CA GLY A 294 11.51 4.86 18.70
C GLY A 294 12.18 4.08 17.57
N ASP A 295 12.85 2.97 17.94
CA ASP A 295 13.58 2.05 17.05
C ASP A 295 15.03 2.48 16.72
N SER A 296 15.75 1.60 16.03
CA SER A 296 17.13 1.75 15.59
C SER A 296 17.18 1.97 14.07
N LEU A 297 18.07 2.88 13.64
CA LEU A 297 18.32 3.14 12.22
C LEU A 297 19.80 2.90 11.96
N GLU A 298 20.10 1.88 11.17
CA GLU A 298 21.43 1.66 10.61
C GLU A 298 21.47 2.29 9.22
N VAL A 299 22.51 3.08 8.94
CA VAL A 299 22.70 3.75 7.64
C VAL A 299 24.07 3.35 7.11
N TYR A 300 24.10 2.83 5.88
CA TYR A 300 25.29 2.29 5.25
C TYR A 300 25.50 2.94 3.90
N ASP A 301 26.76 3.28 3.61
CA ASP A 301 27.21 3.52 2.24
C ASP A 301 27.51 2.18 1.57
N ILE A 302 26.98 1.98 0.37
CA ILE A 302 27.26 0.80 -0.45
C ILE A 302 28.09 1.27 -1.64
N GLU A 303 29.34 0.83 -1.70
CA GLU A 303 30.20 1.09 -2.85
C GLU A 303 29.78 0.18 -4.03
N HIS A 304 29.54 0.78 -5.19
CA HIS A 304 29.24 0.01 -6.41
C HIS A 304 30.54 -0.53 -7.00
N LEU A 305 30.80 -1.81 -6.79
CA LEU A 305 31.85 -2.56 -7.49
C LEU A 305 31.25 -3.08 -8.82
N PRO A 306 31.81 -2.70 -9.99
CA PRO A 306 31.37 -3.23 -11.28
C PRO A 306 31.41 -4.77 -11.28
N ALA A 307 30.42 -5.43 -11.89
CA ALA A 307 30.37 -6.90 -11.98
C ALA A 307 31.55 -7.49 -12.79
N ASP A 308 32.14 -6.67 -13.64
CA ASP A 308 33.32 -6.86 -14.48
C ASP A 308 34.62 -6.37 -13.82
N SER A 309 34.56 -5.94 -12.56
CA SER A 309 35.74 -5.66 -11.77
C SER A 309 36.26 -6.98 -11.18
N ASP A 310 37.37 -7.49 -11.74
CA ASP A 310 38.12 -8.60 -11.16
C ASP A 310 38.46 -8.35 -9.67
N LYS A 311 38.46 -7.09 -9.22
CA LYS A 311 38.77 -6.69 -7.85
C LYS A 311 37.70 -7.04 -6.82
N ILE A 312 36.48 -7.40 -7.22
CA ILE A 312 35.40 -7.69 -6.25
C ILE A 312 35.74 -8.89 -5.36
N PHE A 313 36.43 -9.88 -5.92
CA PHE A 313 36.94 -11.04 -5.18
C PHE A 313 38.28 -10.72 -4.49
N GLU A 314 39.02 -9.71 -4.93
CA GLU A 314 40.22 -9.24 -4.22
C GLU A 314 39.86 -8.58 -2.88
N SER A 315 38.70 -7.92 -2.79
CA SER A 315 38.23 -7.25 -1.56
C SER A 315 37.57 -8.17 -0.53
N ILE A 316 37.26 -9.42 -0.87
CA ILE A 316 36.69 -10.38 0.09
C ILE A 316 37.81 -10.89 1.00
N ASP A 317 37.75 -10.51 2.28
CA ASP A 317 38.60 -11.07 3.34
C ASP A 317 38.10 -12.48 3.73
N GLU A 318 38.80 -13.51 3.27
CA GLU A 318 38.49 -14.93 3.56
C GLU A 318 38.52 -15.24 5.06
N SER A 319 39.27 -14.46 5.85
CA SER A 319 39.36 -14.66 7.30
C SER A 319 38.04 -14.36 8.01
N LEU A 320 37.17 -13.52 7.42
CA LEU A 320 35.82 -13.30 7.93
C LEU A 320 34.99 -14.59 7.92
N TYR A 321 35.33 -15.56 7.07
CA TYR A 321 34.58 -16.80 6.85
C TYR A 321 35.31 -18.06 7.34
N ASP A 322 36.33 -17.89 8.18
CA ASP A 322 37.20 -18.96 8.66
C ASP A 322 37.83 -19.78 7.50
N GLN A 323 38.05 -19.14 6.35
CA GLN A 323 38.65 -19.78 5.18
C GLN A 323 40.12 -19.36 5.00
N PRO A 324 40.98 -20.25 4.47
CA PRO A 324 42.31 -19.86 4.04
C PRO A 324 42.22 -18.88 2.87
N ARG A 325 43.29 -18.12 2.64
CA ARG A 325 43.41 -17.26 1.45
C ARG A 325 43.32 -18.11 0.18
N MET A 326 42.46 -17.72 -0.74
CA MET A 326 42.16 -18.44 -1.99
C MET A 326 42.69 -17.66 -3.19
N GLU A 327 43.05 -18.39 -4.26
CA GLU A 327 43.26 -17.75 -5.56
C GLU A 327 41.91 -17.27 -6.13
N ILE A 328 41.94 -16.29 -7.03
CA ILE A 328 40.72 -15.57 -7.41
C ILE A 328 39.64 -16.48 -8.01
N ASN A 329 40.03 -17.48 -8.80
CA ASN A 329 39.11 -18.45 -9.40
C ASN A 329 38.46 -19.35 -8.34
N GLU A 330 39.24 -19.82 -7.36
CA GLU A 330 38.73 -20.64 -6.25
C GLU A 330 37.78 -19.84 -5.36
N LYS A 331 38.10 -18.56 -5.17
CA LYS A 331 37.28 -17.63 -4.40
C LYS A 331 35.95 -17.34 -5.11
N ILE A 332 35.95 -17.16 -6.43
CA ILE A 332 34.73 -17.00 -7.24
C ILE A 332 33.80 -18.20 -7.03
N ASP A 333 34.32 -19.41 -7.24
CA ASP A 333 33.54 -20.64 -7.10
C ASP A 333 32.98 -20.78 -5.68
N TRP A 334 33.81 -20.52 -4.66
CA TRP A 334 33.41 -20.59 -3.27
C TRP A 334 32.28 -19.59 -2.92
N VAL A 335 32.38 -18.34 -3.38
CA VAL A 335 31.34 -17.31 -3.14
C VAL A 335 30.04 -17.70 -3.84
N CYS A 336 30.10 -18.19 -5.07
CA CYS A 336 28.92 -18.62 -5.81
C CYS A 336 28.21 -19.80 -5.12
N GLU A 337 28.97 -20.75 -4.57
CA GLU A 337 28.42 -21.90 -3.84
C GLU A 337 27.91 -21.54 -2.42
N ASN A 338 28.42 -20.46 -1.83
CA ASN A 338 28.15 -20.09 -0.43
C ASN A 338 27.49 -18.71 -0.29
N PHE A 339 26.84 -18.22 -1.35
CA PHE A 339 26.31 -16.85 -1.45
C PHE A 339 25.43 -16.43 -0.26
N GLU A 340 24.66 -17.36 0.30
CA GLU A 340 23.81 -17.13 1.47
C GLU A 340 24.60 -16.74 2.75
N LYS A 341 25.90 -17.05 2.81
CA LYS A 341 26.79 -16.85 3.97
C LYS A 341 27.93 -15.88 3.71
N THR A 342 28.14 -15.46 2.46
CA THR A 342 29.25 -14.58 2.04
C THR A 342 28.99 -13.09 2.28
N CYS A 343 27.98 -12.76 3.09
CA CYS A 343 27.71 -11.39 3.53
C CYS A 343 28.10 -11.25 5.00
N LYS A 344 29.39 -11.03 5.30
CA LYS A 344 29.87 -10.64 6.64
C LYS A 344 30.42 -9.22 6.61
N ARG A 345 30.23 -8.49 7.72
CA ARG A 345 30.61 -7.07 7.88
C ARG A 345 32.07 -6.97 8.34
N GLU A 346 32.83 -5.99 7.83
CA GLU A 346 34.20 -5.72 8.28
C GLU A 346 34.27 -5.26 9.76
N GLU A 347 33.19 -4.70 10.29
CA GLU A 347 33.14 -4.13 11.64
C GLU A 347 32.95 -5.17 12.77
N GLU A 348 32.96 -6.48 12.49
CA GLU A 348 32.85 -7.54 13.51
C GLU A 348 34.21 -7.95 14.13
N LYS A 349 35.22 -7.06 14.15
CA LYS A 349 36.53 -7.30 14.81
C LYS A 349 36.68 -6.61 16.17
#